data_AF-A0A6A8DC29-F1
#
_entry.id   AF-A0A6A8DC29-F1
#
_cell.length_a   1.000
_cell.length_b   1.000
_cell.length_c   1.000
_cell.angle_alpha   90.00
_cell.angle_beta   90.00
_cell.angle_gamma   90.00
#
_symmetry.space_group_name_H-M   'P 1'
#
loop_
_entity.id
_entity.type
_entity.pdbx_description
1 polymer ?
#
loop_
_entity_poly.entity_id
_entity_poly.type
_entity_poly.pdbx_seq_one_letter_code
_entity_poly.pdbx_strand_id
1 'polypeptide(L)'
;MPSVYRTLSKVVRHEVENVTTLPLEDLKNNLLQQFFKMYDQTKQQELNGMSPRKAFYNHIYEGKRNATYDENFKVMTCVRPKIRTRRVILYKDIKINGNYYWSKELINLGEQKLPVKYDPQDTSIAYPYIGNEWLRLLCK
;
A
#
# COMPACT_ATOMS: atom_id res chain seq x y z
N MET A 1 32.10 3.39 8.61
CA MET A 1 30.63 3.52 8.45
C MET A 1 30.24 4.70 7.54
N PRO A 2 30.54 4.65 6.22
CA PRO A 2 29.73 5.35 5.21
C PRO A 2 29.60 4.61 3.86
N SER A 3 29.55 3.27 3.84
CA SER A 3 29.67 2.47 2.60
C SER A 3 28.34 2.28 1.85
N VAL A 4 27.25 1.93 2.55
CA VAL A 4 26.02 1.46 1.88
C VAL A 4 25.08 2.61 1.49
N TYR A 5 24.89 3.59 2.38
CA TYR A 5 24.05 4.78 2.13
C TYR A 5 24.57 5.62 0.95
N ARG A 6 25.88 5.66 0.75
CA ARG A 6 26.52 6.40 -0.35
C ARG A 6 26.20 5.78 -1.71
N THR A 7 26.19 4.45 -1.78
CA THR A 7 25.91 3.69 -2.99
C THR A 7 24.44 3.81 -3.39
N LEU A 8 23.51 3.66 -2.44
CA LEU A 8 22.08 3.89 -2.70
C LEU A 8 21.81 5.33 -3.16
N SER A 9 22.43 6.34 -2.54
CA SER A 9 22.26 7.74 -2.95
C SER A 9 22.82 8.04 -4.36
N LYS A 10 23.84 7.29 -4.80
CA LYS A 10 24.46 7.46 -6.12
C LYS A 10 23.69 6.75 -7.22
N VAL A 11 23.16 5.54 -6.96
CA VAL A 11 22.32 4.81 -7.91
C VAL A 11 21.03 5.58 -8.14
N VAL A 12 20.37 6.03 -7.07
CA VAL A 12 19.16 6.86 -7.16
C VAL A 12 19.44 8.18 -7.88
N ARG A 13 20.57 8.86 -7.62
CA ARG A 13 20.94 10.08 -8.36
C ARG A 13 21.26 9.81 -9.84
N HIS A 14 21.99 8.76 -10.16
CA HIS A 14 22.37 8.43 -11.53
C HIS A 14 21.16 8.03 -12.39
N GLU A 15 20.17 7.35 -11.82
CA GLU A 15 18.89 7.06 -12.50
C GLU A 15 18.01 8.31 -12.63
N VAL A 16 18.08 9.25 -11.68
CA VAL A 16 17.32 10.51 -11.72
C VAL A 16 17.93 11.53 -12.70
N GLU A 17 19.25 11.56 -12.86
CA GLU A 17 19.96 12.53 -13.71
C GLU A 17 20.01 12.13 -15.19
N ASN A 18 19.82 10.85 -15.54
CA ASN A 18 19.95 10.36 -16.92
C ASN A 18 18.65 9.89 -17.59
N VAL A 19 17.46 10.16 -17.02
CA VAL A 19 16.23 9.60 -17.61
C VAL A 19 15.13 10.64 -17.88
N THR A 20 14.97 10.90 -19.17
CA THR A 20 13.68 11.10 -19.85
C THR A 20 12.65 10.07 -19.38
N THR A 21 11.78 10.43 -18.43
CA THR A 21 10.54 9.75 -18.04
C THR A 21 10.54 8.22 -18.19
N LEU A 22 11.12 7.49 -17.23
CA LEU A 22 10.90 6.04 -17.11
C LEU A 22 9.40 5.79 -16.87
N PRO A 23 8.79 4.82 -17.56
CA PRO A 23 7.47 4.35 -17.19
C PRO A 23 7.45 3.90 -15.73
N LEU A 24 6.38 4.25 -15.00
CA LEU A 24 6.25 3.97 -13.56
C LEU A 24 6.46 2.48 -13.24
N GLU A 25 6.00 1.59 -14.12
CA GLU A 25 6.12 0.15 -13.93
C GLU A 25 7.58 -0.33 -14.04
N ASP A 26 8.36 0.25 -14.96
CA ASP A 26 9.78 -0.08 -15.12
C ASP A 26 10.59 0.39 -13.92
N LEU A 27 10.32 1.61 -13.43
CA LEU A 27 10.93 2.13 -12.21
C LEU A 27 10.62 1.21 -11.02
N LYS A 28 9.35 0.86 -10.84
CA LYS A 28 8.91 -0.06 -9.78
C LYS A 28 9.62 -1.40 -9.87
N ASN A 29 9.69 -2.00 -11.05
CA ASN A 29 10.35 -3.29 -11.26
C ASN A 29 11.85 -3.23 -10.98
N ASN A 30 12.53 -2.18 -11.43
CA ASN A 30 13.95 -1.98 -11.17
C ASN A 30 14.21 -1.82 -9.67
N LEU A 31 13.45 -0.96 -8.98
CA LEU A 31 13.56 -0.80 -7.52
C LEU A 31 13.35 -2.14 -6.78
N LEU A 32 12.32 -2.90 -7.14
CA LEU A 32 12.08 -4.22 -6.54
C LEU A 32 13.25 -5.18 -6.77
N GLN A 33 13.85 -5.19 -7.96
CA GLN A 33 15.03 -5.98 -8.25
C GLN A 33 16.25 -5.54 -7.42
N GLN A 34 16.52 -4.22 -7.35
CA GLN A 34 17.64 -3.70 -6.57
C GLN A 34 17.51 -4.05 -5.09
N PHE A 35 16.34 -3.85 -4.49
CA PHE A 35 16.14 -4.13 -3.07
C PHE A 35 16.10 -5.63 -2.76
N PHE A 36 15.24 -6.40 -3.43
CA PHE A 36 14.94 -7.78 -3.00
C PHE A 36 15.79 -8.87 -3.68
N LYS A 37 16.43 -8.55 -4.81
CA LYS A 37 17.33 -9.50 -5.49
C LYS A 37 18.79 -9.18 -5.24
N MET A 38 19.18 -7.91 -5.36
CA MET A 38 20.59 -7.52 -5.19
C MET A 38 20.91 -7.26 -3.71
N TYR A 39 20.36 -6.21 -3.12
CA TYR A 39 20.71 -5.79 -1.76
C TYR A 39 20.44 -6.87 -0.72
N ASP A 40 19.22 -7.41 -0.72
CA ASP A 40 18.75 -8.37 0.28
C ASP A 40 19.56 -9.70 0.28
N GLN A 41 20.21 -10.04 -0.84
CA GLN A 41 20.98 -11.28 -1.00
C GLN A 41 22.50 -11.07 -0.98
N THR A 42 22.97 -9.83 -1.11
CA THR A 42 24.40 -9.52 -1.11
C THR A 42 24.97 -9.56 0.30
N LYS A 43 26.13 -10.19 0.47
CA LYS A 43 26.84 -10.24 1.75
C LYS A 43 27.38 -8.85 2.11
N GLN A 44 27.18 -8.45 3.35
CA GLN A 44 27.62 -7.17 3.89
C GLN A 44 28.64 -7.37 4.99
N GLN A 45 29.71 -6.58 4.99
CA GLN A 45 30.75 -6.65 6.02
C GLN A 45 30.19 -6.24 7.39
N GLU A 46 29.28 -5.27 7.41
CA GLU A 46 28.60 -4.76 8.61
C GLU A 46 27.68 -5.81 9.26
N LEU A 47 27.28 -6.84 8.51
CA LEU A 47 26.49 -7.97 8.99
C LEU A 47 27.37 -9.23 9.18
N ASN A 48 28.65 -9.05 9.49
CA ASN A 48 29.63 -10.13 9.67
C ASN A 48 29.67 -11.09 8.46
N GLY A 49 29.57 -10.55 7.24
CA GLY A 49 29.58 -11.32 6.00
C GLY A 49 28.26 -12.04 5.68
N MET A 50 27.18 -11.77 6.43
CA MET A 50 25.83 -12.25 6.10
C MET A 50 25.12 -11.29 5.13
N SER A 51 24.10 -11.80 4.44
CA SER A 51 23.16 -10.93 3.72
C SER A 51 22.06 -10.42 4.65
N PRO A 52 21.42 -9.28 4.33
CA PRO A 52 20.25 -8.79 5.08
C PRO A 52 19.18 -9.85 5.30
N ARG A 53 18.83 -10.61 4.25
CA ARG A 53 17.88 -11.72 4.32
C ARG A 53 18.26 -12.76 5.37
N LYS A 54 19.53 -13.19 5.36
CA LYS A 54 20.01 -14.22 6.29
C LYS A 54 20.01 -13.70 7.73
N ALA A 55 20.46 -12.46 7.94
CA ALA A 55 20.45 -11.83 9.25
C ALA A 55 19.02 -11.69 9.81
N PHE A 56 18.05 -11.34 8.96
CA PHE A 56 16.63 -11.30 9.31
C PHE A 56 16.09 -12.68 9.69
N TYR A 57 16.31 -13.70 8.86
CA TYR A 57 15.82 -15.06 9.12
C TYR A 57 16.41 -15.69 10.39
N ASN A 58 17.66 -15.39 10.72
CA ASN A 58 18.28 -15.88 11.94
C ASN A 58 17.56 -15.43 13.22
N HIS A 59 16.86 -14.28 13.18
CA HIS A 59 16.17 -13.70 14.34
C HIS A 59 14.65 -13.57 14.13
N ILE A 60 14.10 -14.21 13.09
CA ILE A 60 12.69 -14.03 12.71
C ILE A 60 11.72 -14.48 13.81
N TYR A 61 12.14 -15.46 14.61
CA TYR A 61 11.36 -16.00 15.72
C TYR A 61 11.49 -15.20 17.01
N GLU A 62 12.57 -14.43 17.17
CA GLU A 62 12.81 -13.59 18.35
C GLU A 62 11.99 -12.29 18.32
N GLY A 63 11.60 -11.83 17.12
CA GLY A 63 10.80 -10.62 16.91
C GLY A 63 9.39 -10.86 16.38
N LYS A 64 8.87 -12.10 16.44
CA LYS A 64 7.61 -12.46 15.78
C LYS A 64 6.43 -11.69 16.38
N ARG A 65 5.88 -10.75 15.60
CA ARG A 65 4.59 -10.12 15.88
C ARG A 65 3.50 -10.91 15.20
N ASN A 66 2.54 -11.43 15.96
CA ASN A 66 1.35 -12.07 15.40
C ASN A 66 0.42 -10.96 14.89
N ALA A 67 0.57 -10.59 13.62
CA ALA A 67 -0.39 -9.76 12.92
C ALA A 67 -1.19 -10.64 11.97
N THR A 68 -2.50 -10.74 12.19
CA THR A 68 -3.41 -11.42 11.28
C THR A 68 -3.62 -10.56 10.05
N TYR A 69 -3.35 -11.10 8.85
CA TYR A 69 -3.63 -10.41 7.60
C TYR A 69 -5.08 -10.68 7.17
N ASP A 70 -6.03 -10.04 7.86
CA ASP A 70 -7.47 -10.12 7.59
C ASP A 70 -8.00 -8.86 6.86
N GLU A 71 -9.29 -8.85 6.54
CA GLU A 71 -9.92 -7.68 5.90
C GLU A 71 -9.85 -6.43 6.78
N ASN A 72 -9.93 -6.56 8.10
CA ASN A 72 -9.77 -5.43 9.02
C ASN A 72 -8.37 -4.81 8.89
N PHE A 73 -7.33 -5.64 8.84
CA PHE A 73 -5.96 -5.19 8.62
C PHE A 73 -5.83 -4.42 7.31
N LYS A 74 -6.37 -4.96 6.20
CA LYS A 74 -6.38 -4.27 4.89
C LYS A 74 -7.04 -2.90 4.98
N VAL A 75 -8.24 -2.81 5.57
CA VAL A 75 -8.94 -1.53 5.72
C VAL A 75 -8.17 -0.55 6.61
N MET A 76 -7.46 -1.03 7.63
CA MET A 76 -6.64 -0.17 8.47
C MET A 76 -5.45 0.43 7.73
N THR A 77 -4.92 -0.26 6.72
CA THR A 77 -3.86 0.27 5.83
C THR A 77 -4.39 1.19 4.72
N CYS A 78 -5.69 1.15 4.43
CA CYS A 78 -6.30 1.99 3.40
C CYS A 78 -6.30 3.48 3.75
N VAL A 79 -6.20 4.32 2.71
CA VAL A 79 -6.16 5.77 2.87
C VAL A 79 -7.55 6.38 2.94
N ARG A 80 -7.65 7.56 3.57
CA ARG A 80 -8.87 8.37 3.56
C ARG A 80 -8.82 9.38 2.39
N PRO A 81 -9.92 9.60 1.66
CA PRO A 81 -9.98 10.67 0.68
C PRO A 81 -9.93 12.05 1.33
N LYS A 82 -9.60 13.08 0.54
CA LYS A 82 -9.49 14.49 1.00
C LYS A 82 -10.70 14.93 1.82
N ILE A 83 -11.91 14.57 1.38
CA ILE A 83 -13.13 14.69 2.16
C ILE A 83 -13.41 13.31 2.76
N ARG A 84 -13.22 13.17 4.07
CA ARG A 84 -13.23 11.90 4.81
C ARG A 84 -14.58 11.16 4.79
N THR A 85 -15.65 11.86 4.47
CA THR A 85 -17.01 11.32 4.40
C THR A 85 -17.62 11.50 3.03
N ARG A 86 -18.46 10.57 2.58
CA ARG A 86 -19.25 10.70 1.35
C ARG A 86 -20.72 10.51 1.61
N ARG A 87 -21.54 11.25 0.88
CA ARG A 87 -22.99 11.09 0.90
C ARG A 87 -23.36 9.90 0.02
N VAL A 88 -24.19 9.02 0.54
CA VAL A 88 -24.88 7.99 -0.26
C VAL A 88 -25.86 8.70 -1.19
N ILE A 89 -25.73 8.48 -2.49
CA ILE A 89 -26.68 9.01 -3.47
C ILE A 89 -27.90 8.09 -3.44
N LEU A 90 -29.09 8.69 -3.34
CA LEU A 90 -30.37 7.98 -3.18
C LEU A 90 -30.45 6.70 -4.04
N TYR A 91 -30.45 5.54 -3.37
CA TYR A 91 -30.57 4.18 -3.91
C TYR A 91 -29.49 3.68 -4.88
N LYS A 92 -28.37 4.37 -5.04
CA LYS A 92 -27.39 4.00 -6.07
C LYS A 92 -26.00 3.87 -5.46
N ASP A 93 -25.22 4.93 -5.40
CA ASP A 93 -23.78 4.76 -5.25
C ASP A 93 -23.17 5.71 -4.23
N ILE A 94 -21.96 5.38 -3.78
CA ILE A 94 -21.05 6.34 -3.15
C ILE A 94 -20.02 6.75 -4.19
N LYS A 95 -19.80 8.06 -4.35
CA LYS A 95 -18.76 8.59 -5.23
C LYS A 95 -17.46 8.90 -4.47
N ILE A 96 -16.35 8.26 -4.82
CA ILE A 96 -15.02 8.53 -4.25
C ILE A 96 -14.04 8.78 -5.38
N ASN A 97 -13.39 9.95 -5.39
CA ASN A 97 -12.35 10.33 -6.36
C ASN A 97 -12.76 10.15 -7.85
N GLY A 98 -14.05 10.27 -8.16
CA GLY A 98 -14.57 10.11 -9.52
C GLY A 98 -15.26 8.76 -9.77
N ASN A 99 -14.88 7.72 -9.01
CA ASN A 99 -15.43 6.37 -9.12
C ASN A 99 -16.73 6.20 -8.33
N TYR A 100 -17.63 5.37 -8.83
CA TYR A 100 -18.91 5.04 -8.19
C TYR A 100 -18.86 3.62 -7.64
N TYR A 101 -19.25 3.46 -6.39
CA TYR A 101 -19.22 2.18 -5.69
C TYR A 101 -20.63 1.82 -5.23
N TRP A 102 -20.99 0.55 -5.39
CA TRP A 102 -22.35 0.06 -5.13
C TRP A 102 -22.33 -1.19 -4.24
N SER A 103 -23.33 -1.31 -3.37
CA SER A 103 -23.77 -2.59 -2.81
C SER A 103 -25.20 -2.48 -2.28
N LYS A 104 -25.84 -3.63 -2.03
CA LYS A 104 -27.23 -3.73 -1.55
C LYS A 104 -27.43 -3.06 -0.19
N GLU A 105 -26.42 -3.04 0.67
CA GLU A 105 -26.46 -2.43 1.99
C GLU A 105 -26.66 -0.92 1.93
N LEU A 106 -26.27 -0.26 0.83
CA LEU A 106 -26.48 1.18 0.63
C LEU A 106 -27.94 1.55 0.39
N ILE A 107 -28.75 0.61 -0.11
CA ILE A 107 -30.17 0.84 -0.44
C ILE A 107 -30.95 1.24 0.81
N ASN A 108 -30.64 0.62 1.94
CA ASN A 108 -31.37 0.81 3.20
C ASN A 108 -30.89 2.02 4.02
N LEU A 109 -29.83 2.71 3.59
CA LEU A 109 -29.19 3.78 4.37
C LEU A 109 -29.72 5.20 4.08
N GLY A 110 -30.45 5.39 2.99
CA GLY A 110 -30.89 6.73 2.55
C GLY A 110 -29.72 7.67 2.23
N GLU A 111 -29.92 8.99 2.28
CA GLU A 111 -28.89 10.00 1.93
C GLU A 111 -27.88 10.32 3.05
N GLN A 112 -27.46 9.32 3.81
CA GLN A 112 -26.52 9.54 4.93
C GLN A 112 -25.10 9.84 4.44
N LYS A 113 -24.34 10.62 5.24
CA LYS A 113 -22.89 10.79 5.07
C LYS A 113 -22.14 9.73 5.87
N LEU A 114 -21.32 8.94 5.19
CA LEU A 114 -20.56 7.85 5.76
C LEU A 114 -19.05 8.15 5.69
N PRO A 115 -18.25 7.82 6.73
CA PRO A 115 -16.81 7.73 6.62
C PRO A 115 -16.41 6.74 5.53
N VAL A 116 -15.39 7.07 4.74
CA VAL A 116 -14.92 6.19 3.67
C VAL A 116 -13.40 6.06 3.66
N LYS A 117 -12.94 4.90 3.21
CA LYS A 117 -11.56 4.61 2.82
C LYS A 117 -11.56 4.00 1.43
N TYR A 118 -10.41 4.01 0.77
CA TYR A 118 -10.20 3.31 -0.50
C TYR A 118 -8.78 2.77 -0.57
N ASP A 119 -8.58 1.76 -1.40
CA ASP A 119 -7.24 1.22 -1.66
C ASP A 119 -6.54 2.10 -2.72
N PRO A 120 -5.39 2.73 -2.41
CA PRO A 120 -4.69 3.55 -3.38
C PRO A 120 -4.01 2.73 -4.48
N GLN A 121 -3.74 1.44 -4.26
CA GLN A 121 -3.19 0.53 -5.25
C GLN A 121 -4.29 -0.13 -6.10
N ASP A 122 -5.50 -0.29 -5.54
CA ASP A 122 -6.67 -0.81 -6.23
C ASP A 122 -7.88 0.11 -6.09
N THR A 123 -8.00 1.06 -7.02
CA THR A 123 -9.12 2.02 -7.03
C THR A 123 -10.47 1.41 -7.42
N SER A 124 -10.52 0.08 -7.68
CA SER A 124 -11.78 -0.63 -7.82
C SER A 124 -12.42 -0.98 -6.48
N ILE A 125 -11.72 -0.80 -5.35
CA ILE A 125 -12.20 -1.17 -4.02
C ILE A 125 -12.35 0.06 -3.11
N ALA A 126 -13.49 0.16 -2.45
CA ALA A 126 -13.73 1.14 -1.40
C ALA A 126 -14.33 0.50 -0.15
N TYR A 127 -14.15 1.18 0.98
CA TYR A 127 -14.64 0.76 2.28
C TYR A 127 -15.39 1.91 2.96
N PRO A 128 -16.71 2.05 2.76
CA PRO A 128 -17.55 2.85 3.64
C PRO A 128 -17.72 2.20 5.02
N TYR A 129 -17.91 3.02 6.04
CA TYR A 129 -18.23 2.57 7.39
C TYR A 129 -19.75 2.54 7.59
N ILE A 130 -20.33 1.35 7.71
CA ILE A 130 -21.77 1.08 7.75
C ILE A 130 -22.04 0.09 8.88
N GLY A 131 -23.06 0.34 9.71
CA GLY A 131 -23.46 -0.64 10.72
C GLY A 131 -22.36 -1.02 11.71
N ASN A 132 -21.46 -0.07 12.04
CA ASN A 132 -20.31 -0.27 12.91
C ASN A 132 -19.15 -1.10 12.31
N GLU A 133 -19.19 -1.38 11.00
CA GLU A 133 -18.18 -2.16 10.28
C GLU A 133 -17.72 -1.48 8.99
N TRP A 134 -16.57 -1.89 8.47
CA TRP A 134 -16.09 -1.45 7.16
C TRP A 134 -16.53 -2.44 6.09
N LEU A 135 -17.46 -2.02 5.23
CA LEU A 135 -17.99 -2.89 4.18
C LEU A 135 -17.16 -2.74 2.90
N ARG A 136 -16.74 -3.85 2.29
CA ARG A 136 -16.05 -3.81 0.99
C ARG A 136 -17.05 -3.57 -0.15
N LEU A 137 -16.84 -2.50 -0.91
CA LEU A 137 -17.57 -2.19 -2.13
C LEU A 137 -16.67 -2.29 -3.36
N LEU A 138 -17.27 -2.66 -4.48
CA LEU A 138 -16.62 -2.67 -5.79
C LEU A 138 -17.06 -1.46 -6.61
N CYS A 139 -16.14 -0.93 -7.41
CA CYS A 139 -16.43 0.08 -8.41
C CYS A 139 -17.32 -0.54 -9.49
N LYS A 140 -18.33 0.23 -9.89
CA LYS A 140 -19.21 -0.09 -11.00
C LYS A 140 -18.62 0.35 -12.34
#